data_AF-A0A1R3IU98-F1
#
_entry.id   AF-A0A1R3IU98-F1
#
_cell.length_a   1.000
_cell.length_b   1.000
_cell.length_c   1.000
_cell.angle_alpha   90.00
_cell.angle_beta   90.00
_cell.angle_gamma   90.00
#
_symmetry.space_group_name_H-M   'P 1'
#
loop_
_entity.id
_entity.type
_entity.pdbx_description
1 polymer ?
#
loop_
_entity_poly.entity_id
_entity_poly.type
_entity_poly.pdbx_seq_one_letter_code
_entity_poly.pdbx_strand_id
1 'polypeptide(L)' 'MGLPCVRKVFTSIFKIGAVTKKCCGEVMVLGKVCHDAFVKKTLEDPIYKNLSESTIANKSIKTWNTCASVIGISPSSSA' A
#
# COMPACT_ATOMS: atom_id res chain seq x y z
N MET A 1 -11.89 -0.39 -4.41
CA MET A 1 -10.94 0.68 -4.79
C MET A 1 -10.94 0.85 -6.30
N GLY A 2 -10.96 2.08 -6.81
CA GLY A 2 -10.92 2.38 -8.23
C GLY A 2 -9.53 2.23 -8.83
N LEU A 3 -9.46 1.90 -10.13
CA LEU A 3 -8.21 1.69 -10.87
C LEU A 3 -7.19 2.85 -10.74
N PRO A 4 -7.59 4.15 -10.73
CA PRO A 4 -6.64 5.25 -10.51
C PRO A 4 -5.94 5.16 -9.15
N CYS A 5 -6.66 4.74 -8.10
CA CYS A 5 -6.10 4.61 -6.76
C CYS A 5 -5.23 3.36 -6.62
N VAL A 6 -5.63 2.24 -7.22
CA VAL A 6 -4.77 1.05 -7.34
C VAL A 6 -3.41 1.42 -7.94
N ARG A 7 -3.40 2.20 -9.04
CA ARG A 7 -2.16 2.62 -9.69
C ARG A 7 -1.28 3.50 -8.79
N LYS A 8 -1.88 4.42 -8.02
CA LYS A 8 -1.14 5.31 -7.10
C LYS A 8 -0.52 4.54 -5.94
N VAL A 9 -1.28 3.62 -5.35
CA VAL A 9 -0.80 2.72 -4.28
C VAL A 9 0.34 1.85 -4.81
N PHE A 10 0.14 1.20 -5.95
CA PHE A 10 1.18 0.42 -6.63
C PHE A 10 2.46 1.26 -6.85
N THR A 11 2.32 2.47 -7.40
CA THR A 11 3.47 3.33 -7.72
C THR A 11 4.22 3.77 -6.46
N SER A 12 3.51 3.99 -5.35
CA SER A 12 4.12 4.33 -4.06
C SER A 12 4.96 3.19 -3.48
N ILE A 13 4.54 1.94 -3.70
CA ILE A 13 5.16 0.74 -3.13
C ILE A 13 6.28 0.19 -4.01
N PHE A 14 6.03 0.03 -5.32
CA PHE A 14 6.93 -0.68 -6.24
C PHE A 14 7.81 0.25 -7.07
N LYS A 15 7.56 1.56 -7.01
CA LYS A 15 8.33 2.58 -7.73
C LYS A 15 8.64 3.76 -6.81
N ILE A 16 8.72 4.96 -7.38
CA ILE A 16 8.82 6.23 -6.67
C ILE A 16 7.51 6.97 -6.93
N GLY A 17 6.75 7.26 -5.87
CA GLY A 17 5.52 8.01 -5.97
C GLY A 17 4.82 8.19 -4.63
N ALA A 18 3.76 8.99 -4.65
CA ALA A 18 2.93 9.29 -3.48
C ALA A 18 1.47 8.89 -3.73
N VAL A 19 0.80 8.50 -2.65
CA VAL A 19 -0.64 8.23 -2.59
C VAL A 19 -1.38 9.52 -2.22
N THR A 20 -2.54 9.75 -2.83
CA THR A 20 -3.36 10.94 -2.54
C THR A 20 -4.28 10.68 -1.36
N LYS A 21 -4.76 11.74 -0.67
CA LYS A 21 -5.74 11.62 0.42
C LYS A 21 -6.98 10.82 0.02
N LYS A 22 -7.53 11.08 -1.19
CA LYS A 22 -8.67 10.32 -1.73
C LYS A 22 -8.37 8.82 -1.78
N CYS A 23 -7.22 8.45 -2.35
CA CYS A 23 -6.85 7.05 -2.48
C CYS A 23 -6.50 6.39 -1.14
N CYS A 24 -5.98 7.16 -0.17
CA CYS A 24 -5.82 6.69 1.18
C CYS A 24 -7.16 6.31 1.83
N GLY A 25 -8.22 7.09 1.61
CA GLY A 25 -9.56 6.73 2.08
C GLY A 25 -10.01 5.37 1.55
N GLU A 26 -9.80 5.09 0.26
CA GLU A 26 -10.15 3.80 -0.34
C GLU A 26 -9.30 2.63 0.19
N VAL A 27 -8.00 2.85 0.42
CA VAL A 27 -7.10 1.86 1.04
C VAL A 27 -7.53 1.54 2.47
N MET A 28 -7.86 2.58 3.26
CA MET A 28 -8.30 2.39 4.65
C MET A 28 -9.62 1.62 4.73
N VAL A 29 -10.57 1.85 3.81
CA VAL A 29 -11.82 1.07 3.72
C VAL A 29 -11.57 -0.41 3.40
N LEU A 30 -10.61 -0.71 2.54
CA LEU A 30 -10.23 -2.10 2.23
C LEU A 30 -9.50 -2.79 3.40
N GLY A 31 -8.83 -2.01 4.25
CA GLY A 31 -8.13 -2.51 5.43
C GLY A 31 -6.74 -3.08 5.13
N LYS A 32 -5.99 -3.30 6.22
CA LYS A 32 -4.58 -3.68 6.15
C LYS A 32 -4.37 -5.06 5.51
N VAL A 33 -5.28 -6.00 5.80
CA VAL A 33 -5.22 -7.36 5.24
C VAL A 33 -5.29 -7.33 3.72
N CYS A 34 -6.18 -6.52 3.13
CA CYS A 34 -6.28 -6.40 1.67
C CYS A 34 -5.04 -5.71 1.07
N HIS A 35 -4.53 -4.67 1.73
CA HIS A 35 -3.29 -4.00 1.35
C HIS A 35 -2.09 -4.95 1.35
N ASP A 36 -1.90 -5.71 2.42
CA ASP A 36 -0.81 -6.69 2.54
C ASP A 36 -0.94 -7.81 1.50
N ALA A 37 -2.17 -8.33 1.29
CA ALA A 37 -2.47 -9.34 0.28
C ALA A 37 -2.19 -8.82 -1.15
N PHE A 38 -2.50 -7.56 -1.44
CA PHE A 38 -2.17 -6.92 -2.71
C PHE A 38 -0.66 -6.88 -2.97
N VAL A 39 0.13 -6.49 -1.97
CA VAL A 39 1.59 -6.46 -2.09
C VAL A 39 2.16 -7.87 -2.30
N LYS A 40 1.72 -8.83 -1.49
CA LYS A 40 2.13 -10.24 -1.64
C LYS A 40 1.78 -10.79 -3.02
N LYS A 41 0.53 -10.60 -3.47
CA LYS A 41 0.07 -11.09 -4.76
C LYS A 41 0.83 -10.46 -5.92
N THR A 42 1.20 -9.20 -5.79
CA THR A 42 2.03 -8.52 -6.80
C THR A 42 3.42 -9.15 -6.87
N LEU A 43 4.06 -9.44 -5.73
CA LEU A 43 5.39 -10.06 -5.69
C LEU A 43 5.44 -11.50 -6.22
N GLU A 44 4.31 -12.19 -6.30
CA GLU A 44 4.22 -13.52 -6.94
C GLU A 44 4.46 -13.47 -8.46
N ASP A 45 4.28 -12.30 -9.10
CA ASP A 45 4.51 -12.16 -10.53
C ASP A 45 6.03 -12.20 -10.83
N PRO A 46 6.51 -13.09 -11.73
CA PRO A 46 7.91 -13.22 -12.09
C PRO A 46 8.60 -11.92 -12.53
N ILE A 47 7.85 -10.92 -13.01
CA ILE A 47 8.43 -9.63 -13.41
C ILE A 47 9.00 -8.84 -12.22
N TYR A 48 8.60 -9.16 -10.99
CA TYR A 48 9.05 -8.49 -9.76
C TYR A 48 10.05 -9.31 -8.94
N LYS A 49 10.48 -10.49 -9.42
CA LYS A 49 11.36 -11.42 -8.68
C LYS A 49 12.72 -10.84 -8.25
N ASN A 50 13.18 -9.78 -8.92
CA ASN A 50 14.47 -9.13 -8.64
C ASN A 50 14.33 -7.92 -7.71
N LEU A 51 13.13 -7.58 -7.27
CA LEU A 51 12.92 -6.51 -6.30
C LEU A 51 13.35 -6.99 -4.91
N SER A 52 14.01 -6.12 -4.15
CA SER A 52 14.33 -6.39 -2.75
C SER A 52 13.05 -6.44 -1.92
N GLU A 53 12.73 -7.62 -1.37
CA GLU A 53 11.57 -7.84 -0.51
C GLU A 53 11.56 -6.87 0.68
N SER A 54 12.72 -6.62 1.30
CA SER A 54 12.84 -5.70 2.43
C SER A 54 12.55 -4.25 2.04
N THR A 55 13.00 -3.82 0.86
CA THR A 55 12.70 -2.49 0.31
C THR A 55 11.20 -2.34 0.04
N ILE A 56 10.56 -3.36 -0.54
CA ILE A 56 9.12 -3.35 -0.82
C ILE A 56 8.29 -3.38 0.46
N ALA A 57 8.69 -4.19 1.45
CA ALA A 57 8.05 -4.22 2.77
C ALA A 57 8.11 -2.84 3.45
N ASN A 58 9.27 -2.19 3.47
CA ASN A 58 9.43 -0.85 4.04
C ASN A 58 8.57 0.19 3.32
N LYS A 59 8.51 0.14 1.97
CA LYS A 59 7.64 1.04 1.19
C LYS A 59 6.16 0.76 1.45
N SER A 60 5.76 -0.51 1.53
CA SER A 60 4.39 -0.92 1.87
C SER A 60 3.94 -0.38 3.23
N ILE A 61 4.77 -0.57 4.27
CA ILE A 61 4.50 -0.05 5.62
C ILE A 61 4.43 1.48 5.60
N LYS A 62 5.35 2.15 4.90
CA LYS A 62 5.34 3.61 4.75
C LYS A 62 4.06 4.10 4.08
N THR A 63 3.63 3.47 2.98
CA THR A 63 2.39 3.84 2.27
C THR A 63 1.17 3.65 3.18
N TRP A 64 1.08 2.52 3.90
CA TRP A 64 -0.01 2.27 4.85
C TRP A 64 -0.06 3.32 5.96
N ASN A 65 1.05 3.56 6.65
CA ASN A 65 1.13 4.53 7.74
C ASN A 65 0.85 5.97 7.28
N THR A 66 1.29 6.31 6.07
CA THR A 66 0.96 7.60 5.45
C THR A 66 -0.56 7.74 5.29
N CYS A 67 -1.23 6.69 4.82
CA CYS A 67 -2.68 6.72 4.66
C CYS A 67 -3.45 6.74 5.97
N ALA A 68 -3.05 5.93 6.96
CA ALA A 68 -3.63 5.95 8.29
C ALA A 68 -3.56 7.37 8.90
N SER A 69 -2.37 7.98 8.85
CA SER A 69 -2.12 9.34 9.34
C SER A 69 -2.98 10.39 8.63
N VAL A 70 -3.02 10.40 7.30
CA VAL A 70 -3.76 11.40 6.51
C VAL A 70 -5.29 11.30 6.68
N ILE A 71 -5.81 10.12 7.00
CA ILE A 71 -7.24 9.90 7.26
C ILE A 71 -7.59 10.14 8.74
N GLY A 72 -6.60 10.30 9.62
CA GLY A 72 -6.81 10.49 11.06
C GLY A 72 -7.18 9.20 11.78
N ILE A 73 -6.94 8.05 11.15
CA ILE A 73 -7.06 6.74 11.80
C ILE A 73 -5.69 6.47 12.43
N SER A 74 -5.62 6.51 13.76
CA SER A 74 -4.42 6.06 14.48
C SER A 74 -4.14 4.60 14.08
N PRO A 75 -2.89 4.19 13.77
CA PRO A 75 -2.57 2.79 13.40
C PRO A 75 -2.80 1.76 14.52
N SER A 76 -3.52 2.11 15.58
CA SER A 76 -3.67 1.31 16.79
C SER A 76 -5.05 0.68 16.86
N SER A 77 -5.12 -0.57 16.42
CA SER A 77 -5.80 -1.70 17.08
C SER A 77 -6.15 -2.75 16.02
N SER A 78 -5.14 -3.48 15.57
CA SER A 78 -5.37 -4.87 15.17
C SER A 78 -5.45 -5.66 16.48
N ALA A 79 -6.68 -5.96 16.92
CA ALA A 79 -6.93 -7.03 17.90
C ALA A 79 -6.77 -8.39 17.21
#